data_AF-A0A3C1MRM5-F1
#
_entry.id   AF-A0A3C1MRM5-F1
#
_cell.length_a   1.000
_cell.length_b   1.000
_cell.length_c   1.000
_cell.angle_alpha   90.00
_cell.angle_beta   90.00
_cell.angle_gamma   90.00
#
_symmetry.space_group_name_H-M   'P 1'
#
loop_
_entity.id
_entity.type
_entity.pdbx_description
1 polymer ?
#
loop_
_entity_poly.entity_id
_entity_poly.type
_entity_poly.pdbx_seq_one_letter_code
_entity_poly.pdbx_strand_id
1 'polypeptide(L)' 'MNVAIIGAGYAGMAAAVTLAQHAVSVTVYEASKTLGGRARRVQVDEL' A
#
# COMPACT_ATOMS: atom_id res chain seq x y z
N MET A 1 -7.81 15.33 10.81
CA MET A 1 -6.72 14.41 11.21
C MET A 1 -6.28 13.68 9.96
N ASN A 2 -4.97 13.65 9.66
CA ASN A 2 -4.44 12.91 8.50
C ASN A 2 -3.56 11.76 9.02
N VAL A 3 -3.84 10.53 8.60
CA VAL A 3 -3.13 9.34 9.08
C VAL A 3 -2.06 8.94 8.07
N ALA A 4 -0.80 8.88 8.52
CA ALA A 4 0.29 8.37 7.72
C ALA A 4 0.40 6.84 7.88
N ILE A 5 0.49 6.13 6.77
CA ILE A 5 0.75 4.69 6.73
C ILE A 5 2.12 4.48 6.10
N ILE A 6 3.00 3.76 6.79
CA ILE A 6 4.35 3.43 6.31
C ILE A 6 4.35 1.99 5.77
N GLY A 7 4.58 1.85 4.48
CA GLY A 7 4.61 0.60 3.72
C GLY A 7 3.32 0.35 2.93
N ALA A 8 3.45 0.15 1.62
CA ALA A 8 2.35 -0.17 0.71
C ALA A 8 2.27 -1.67 0.36
N GLY A 9 2.56 -2.53 1.33
CA GLY A 9 2.24 -3.96 1.27
C GLY A 9 0.76 -4.22 1.56
N TYR A 10 0.35 -5.50 1.54
CA TYR A 10 -1.05 -5.87 1.79
C TYR A 10 -1.60 -5.35 3.11
N ALA A 11 -0.84 -5.45 4.21
CA ALA A 11 -1.30 -4.94 5.51
C ALA A 11 -1.51 -3.42 5.50
N GLY A 12 -0.55 -2.67 4.94
CA GLY A 12 -0.64 -1.20 4.87
C GLY A 12 -1.79 -0.73 3.97
N MET A 13 -1.96 -1.36 2.81
CA MET A 13 -3.06 -1.05 1.90
C MET A 13 -4.42 -1.46 2.48
N ALA A 14 -4.52 -2.58 3.19
CA ALA A 14 -5.75 -2.97 3.89
C ALA A 14 -6.13 -1.92 4.95
N ALA A 15 -5.17 -1.49 5.78
CA ALA A 15 -5.39 -0.42 6.75
C ALA A 15 -5.81 0.90 6.08
N ALA A 16 -5.17 1.27 4.97
CA ALA A 16 -5.50 2.47 4.20
C ALA A 16 -6.94 2.44 3.69
N VAL A 17 -7.35 1.32 3.11
CA VAL A 17 -8.72 1.12 2.61
C VAL A 17 -9.73 1.19 3.75
N THR A 18 -9.49 0.49 4.87
CA THR A 18 -10.39 0.52 6.03
C THR A 18 -10.57 1.93 6.56
N LEU A 19 -9.50 2.72 6.69
CA LEU A 19 -9.58 4.10 7.15
C LEU A 19 -10.28 5.01 6.14
N ALA A 20 -9.98 4.87 4.85
CA ALA A 20 -10.62 5.64 3.79
C ALA A 20 -12.14 5.36 3.73
N GLN A 21 -12.56 4.11 3.95
CA GLN A 21 -13.99 3.74 4.04
C GLN A 21 -14.72 4.44 5.20
N HIS A 22 -14.01 4.85 6.25
CA HIS A 22 -14.55 5.61 7.38
C HIS A 22 -14.33 7.13 7.23
N ALA A 23 -14.09 7.60 6.00
CA ALA A 23 -13.83 9.00 5.67
C ALA A 23 -12.62 9.62 6.40
N VAL A 24 -11.66 8.79 6.81
CA VAL A 24 -10.39 9.26 7.39
C VAL A 24 -9.41 9.51 6.25
N SER A 25 -8.88 10.73 6.15
CA SER A 25 -7.82 11.05 5.19
C SER A 25 -6.54 10.30 5.55
N VAL A 26 -5.96 9.62 4.55
CA VAL A 26 -4.73 8.83 4.69
C VAL A 26 -3.70 9.26 3.66
N THR A 27 -2.43 9.15 4.02
CA THR A 27 -1.30 9.22 3.08
C THR A 27 -0.43 7.98 3.27
N VAL A 28 -0.22 7.22 2.19
CA VAL A 28 0.60 6.00 2.21
C VAL A 28 1.99 6.34 1.67
N TYR A 29 3.03 6.01 2.44
CA TYR A 29 4.42 6.16 2.06
C TYR A 29 5.04 4.78 1.80
N GLU A 30 5.74 4.62 0.69
CA GLU A 30 6.45 3.39 0.33
C GLU A 30 7.85 3.76 -0.15
N ALA A 31 8.85 2.99 0.28
CA ALA A 31 10.24 3.23 -0.09
C ALA A 31 10.55 2.68 -1.50
N SER A 32 9.86 1.61 -1.89
CA SER A 32 9.97 1.00 -3.21
C SER A 32 9.34 1.85 -4.31
N LYS A 33 9.83 1.70 -5.54
CA LYS A 33 9.22 2.28 -6.74
C LYS A 33 7.89 1.62 -7.12
N THR A 34 7.58 0.45 -6.54
CA THR A 34 6.38 -0.32 -6.83
C THR A 34 5.66 -0.71 -5.54
N LEU A 35 4.33 -0.64 -5.58
CA LEU A 35 3.46 -1.06 -4.48
C LEU A 35 3.39 -2.60 -4.37
N GLY A 36 2.84 -3.07 -3.26
CA GLY A 36 2.62 -4.49 -2.98
C GLY A 36 3.64 -5.10 -2.02
N GLY A 37 4.73 -4.40 -1.72
CA GLY A 37 5.78 -4.88 -0.81
C GLY A 37 6.31 -6.26 -1.25
N ARG A 38 6.26 -7.24 -0.34
CA ARG A 38 6.65 -8.64 -0.65
C ARG A 38 5.71 -9.33 -1.64
N ALA A 39 4.47 -8.86 -1.78
CA ALA A 39 3.45 -9.40 -2.69
C ALA A 39 3.36 -8.62 -4.01
N ARG A 40 4.36 -7.79 -4.34
CA ARG A 40 4.38 -7.05 -5.60
C ARG A 40 4.28 -8.01 -6.79
N ARG A 41 3.60 -7.57 -7.84
CA ARG A 41 3.58 -8.30 -9.11
C ARG A 41 5.00 -8.41 -9.66
N VAL A 42 5.38 -9.61 -10.07
CA VAL A 42 6.59 -9.85 -10.86
C VAL A 42 6.16 -10.18 -12.29
N GLN A 43 6.87 -9.60 -13.25
CA GLN A 43 6.77 -10.01 -14.64
C GLN A 43 7.82 -11.09 -14.84
N VAL A 44 7.40 -12.25 -15.33
CA VAL A 44 8.29 -13.34 -15.70
C VAL A 44 8.35 -13.29 -17.22
N ASP A 45 9.53 -13.04 -17.77
CA ASP A 45 9.73 -13.12 -19.21
C ASP A 45 9.60 -14.58 -19.65
N GLU A 46 9.00 -14.82 -20.81
CA GLU A 46 8.73 -16.15 -21.35
C GLU A 46 10.01 -17.00 -21.36
N LEU A 47 9.94 -18.21 -20.79
CA LEU A 47 11.01 -19.21 -20.83
C LEU A 47 11.19 -19.76 -22.24
#